data_AF-A0A926LCK9-F1
#
_entry.id   AF-A0A926LCK9-F1
#
_cell.length_a   1.000
_cell.length_b   1.000
_cell.length_c   1.000
_cell.angle_alpha   90.00
_cell.angle_beta   90.00
_cell.angle_gamma   90.00
#
_symmetry.space_group_name_H-M   'P 1'
#
loop_
_entity.id
_entity.type
_entity.pdbx_description
1 polymer ?
#
loop_
_entity_poly.entity_id
_entity_poly.type
_entity_poly.pdbx_seq_one_letter_code
_entity_poly.pdbx_strand_id
1 'polypeptide(L)' 'MYEGVRICCRCQKGILPGEPYDTNTHDRASGPPLVLFVHKGSTCKRQPHQGAPLRSRAR' A
#
# COMPACT_ATOMS: atom_id res chain seq x y z
N MET A 1 7.30 -22.09 -0.83
CA MET A 1 7.56 -20.64 -0.74
C MET A 1 6.24 -20.00 -0.37
N TYR A 2 6.15 -19.32 0.77
CA TYR A 2 4.93 -18.57 1.10
C TYR A 2 4.80 -17.47 0.05
N GLU A 3 3.96 -17.65 -0.96
CA GLU A 3 3.50 -16.54 -1.79
C GLU A 3 2.69 -15.63 -0.86
N GLY A 4 3.39 -14.71 -0.20
CA GLY A 4 2.80 -13.77 0.72
C GLY A 4 1.70 -12.98 0.02
N VAL A 5 0.53 -12.92 0.64
CA VAL A 5 -0.56 -12.04 0.21
C VAL A 5 0.01 -10.62 0.14
N ARG A 6 0.03 -10.04 -1.07
CA ARG A 6 0.47 -8.66 -1.27
C ARG A 6 -0.63 -7.74 -0.75
N ILE A 7 -0.29 -6.62 -0.12
CA ILE A 7 -1.30 -5.70 0.39
C ILE A 7 -1.35 -4.48 -0.53
N CYS A 8 -2.54 -4.17 -1.04
CA CYS A 8 -2.74 -2.97 -1.85
C CYS A 8 -2.60 -1.72 -0.98
N CYS A 9 -1.64 -0.85 -1.30
CA CYS A 9 -1.38 0.37 -0.53
C CYS A 9 -2.53 1.41 -0.62
N ARG A 10 -3.46 1.27 -1.58
CA ARG A 10 -4.60 2.19 -1.77
C ARG A 10 -5.83 1.84 -0.93
N CYS A 11 -6.12 0.56 -0.73
CA CYS A 11 -7.32 0.10 -0.03
C CYS A 11 -7.04 -0.79 1.18
N GLN A 12 -5.75 -1.05 1.48
CA GLN A 12 -5.28 -1.88 2.59
C GLN A 12 -5.84 -3.32 2.60
N LYS A 13 -6.38 -3.79 1.46
CA LYS A 13 -6.83 -5.17 1.27
C LYS A 13 -5.74 -6.03 0.66
N GLY A 14 -5.78 -7.32 0.96
CA GLY A 14 -4.96 -8.32 0.28
C GLY A 14 -5.29 -8.42 -1.20
N ILE A 15 -4.25 -8.51 -2.02
CA ILE A 15 -4.29 -8.87 -3.44
C ILE A 15 -4.12 -10.38 -3.49
N LEU A 16 -5.13 -11.08 -4.00
CA LEU A 16 -5.11 -12.54 -4.07
C LEU A 16 -4.14 -13.04 -5.15
N PRO A 17 -3.64 -14.27 -5.04
CA PRO A 17 -2.86 -14.90 -6.10
C PRO A 17 -3.65 -14.94 -7.41
N GLY A 18 -3.08 -14.40 -8.49
CA GLY A 18 -3.74 -14.31 -9.80
C GLY A 18 -4.50 -13.01 -10.05
N GLU A 19 -4.73 -12.16 -9.04
CA GLU A 19 -5.27 -10.82 -9.29
C GLU A 19 -4.21 -9.92 -9.93
N PRO A 20 -4.56 -9.13 -10.95
CA PRO A 20 -3.62 -8.23 -11.57
C PRO A 20 -3.29 -7.07 -10.63
N TYR A 21 -2.01 -6.74 -10.52
CA TYR A 21 -1.51 -5.64 -9.71
C TYR A 21 -0.38 -4.88 -10.41
N ASP A 22 -0.20 -3.62 -10.01
CA ASP A 22 0.94 -2.77 -10.35
C ASP A 22 1.89 -2.67 -9.15
N THR A 23 3.18 -2.49 -9.43
CA THR A 23 4.24 -2.30 -8.43
C THR A 23 4.87 -0.92 -8.57
N ASN A 24 4.98 -0.22 -7.44
CA ASN A 24 5.67 1.05 -7.35
C ASN A 24 6.84 0.91 -6.38
N THR A 25 8.06 0.98 -6.90
CA THR A 25 9.28 0.95 -6.07
C THR A 25 9.65 2.37 -5.68
N HIS A 26 9.67 2.62 -4.37
CA HIS A 26 10.16 3.87 -3.80
C HIS A 26 11.58 3.69 -3.28
N ASP A 27 12.49 4.43 -3.89
CA ASP A 27 13.85 4.55 -3.38
C ASP A 27 13.83 5.28 -2.03
N ARG A 28 14.55 4.74 -1.05
CA ARG A 28 14.66 5.33 0.28
C ARG A 28 16.08 5.84 0.46
N ALA A 29 16.20 7.06 0.99
CA ALA A 29 17.49 7.68 1.31
C ALA A 29 18.37 6.81 2.24
N SER A 30 17.76 5.91 3.02
CA SER A 30 18.46 4.92 3.83
C SER A 30 17.71 3.59 3.83
N GLY A 31 18.42 2.49 3.56
CA GLY A 31 17.91 1.12 3.63
C GLY A 31 17.37 0.58 2.30
N PRO A 32 16.76 -0.62 2.32
CA PRO A 32 16.26 -1.24 1.09
C PRO A 32 15.07 -0.46 0.50
N PRO A 33 14.90 -0.49 -0.83
CA PRO A 33 13.80 0.17 -1.51
C PRO A 33 12.46 -0.39 -1.03
N LEU A 34 11.49 0.51 -0.86
CA LEU A 34 10.14 0.14 -0.44
C LEU A 34 9.32 -0.21 -1.69
N VAL A 35 8.88 -1.46 -1.80
CA VAL A 35 7.99 -1.89 -2.89
C VAL A 35 6.54 -1.78 -2.43
N LEU A 36 5.74 -0.97 -3.12
CA LEU A 36 4.30 -0.84 -2.91
C LEU A 36 3.53 -1.60 -3.98
N PHE A 37 2.45 -2.26 -3.58
CA PHE A 37 1.55 -2.98 -4.48
C PHE A 37 0.22 -2.26 -4.62
N VAL A 38 -0.37 -2.28 -5.81
CA VAL A 38 -1.64 -1.63 -6.11
C VAL A 38 -2.49 -2.55 -6.98
N HIS A 39 -3.78 -2.74 -6.67
CA HIS A 39 -4.67 -3.46 -7.59
C HIS A 39 -4.71 -2.77 -8.97
N LYS A 40 -4.59 -3.56 -10.03
CA LYS A 40 -4.69 -3.06 -11.40
C LYS A 40 -6.16 -2.89 -11.79
N GLY A 41 -6.49 -1.74 -12.38
CA GLY A 41 -7.86 -1.35 -12.68
C GLY A 41 -8.58 -0.76 -11.46
N SER A 42 -9.71 -0.11 -11.69
CA SER A 42 -10.52 0.59 -10.67
C SER A 42 -11.19 -0.35 -9.64
N THR A 43 -10.67 -1.56 -9.47
CA THR A 43 -11.15 -2.59 -8.52
C THR A 43 -10.96 -2.16 -7.07
N CYS A 44 -10.02 -1.26 -6.80
CA CYS A 44 -9.89 -0.64 -5.48
C CYS A 44 -10.22 0.85 -5.51
N LYS A 45 -11.30 1.21 -4.81
CA LYS A 45 -11.51 2.60 -4.41
C LYS A 45 -10.46 2.93 -3.36
N ARG A 46 -9.71 4.02 -3.55
CA ARG A 46 -8.83 4.57 -2.51
C ARG A 46 -9.69 4.70 -1.26
N GLN A 47 -9.33 4.01 -0.19
CA GLN A 47 -9.94 4.38 1.08
C GLN A 47 -9.51 5.83 1.35
N PRO A 48 -10.42 6.70 1.81
CA PRO A 48 -9.98 7.96 2.36
C PRO A 48 -8.91 7.60 3.38
N HIS A 49 -7.72 8.14 3.16
CA HIS A 49 -6.62 8.05 4.10
C HIS A 49 -7.24 8.43 5.43
N GLN A 50 -7.36 7.47 6.35
CA GLN A 50 -7.59 7.81 7.73
C GLN A 50 -6.32 8.54 8.12
N GLY A 51 -6.33 9.86 7.91
CA GLY A 51 -5.26 10.74 8.33
C GLY A 51 -5.03 10.35 9.78
N ALA A 52 -3.82 9.86 10.07
CA ALA A 52 -3.41 9.66 11.44
C ALA A 52 -3.85 10.91 12.20
N PRO A 53 -4.57 10.79 13.33
CA PRO A 53 -5.00 11.97 14.06
C PRO A 53 -3.73 12.78 14.31
N LEU A 54 -3.64 13.94 13.66
CA LEU A 54 -2.59 14.91 13.91
C LEU A 54 -2.76 15.20 15.40
N ARG A 55 -1.92 14.56 16.22
CA ARG A 55 -1.84 14.84 17.65
C ARG A 55 -1.30 16.27 17.72
N SER A 56 -2.22 17.23 17.66
CA SER A 56 -1.96 18.61 18.00
C SER A 56 -1.54 18.60 19.47
N ARG A 57 -0.23 18.53 19.72
CA ARG A 57 0.33 18.95 21.00
C ARG A 57 0.12 20.45 21.08
N ALA A 58 -1.02 20.85 21.63
CA ALA A 58 -1.20 22.20 22.13
C ALA A 58 -0.40 22.35 23.43
N ARG A 59 0.28 23.49 23.48
CA ARG A 59 1.25 24.00 24.44
C ARG A 59 0.74 24.08 25.87
#